data_AF-X0X1H6-F1
#
_entry.id   AF-X0X1H6-F1
#
_cell.length_a   1.000
_cell.length_b   1.000
_cell.length_c   1.000
_cell.angle_alpha   90.00
_cell.angle_beta   90.00
_cell.angle_gamma   90.00
#
_symmetry.space_group_name_H-M   'P 1'
#
loop_
_entity.id
_entity.type
_entity.pdbx_description
1 polymer ?
#
loop_
_entity_poly.entity_id
_entity_poly.type
_entity_poly.pdbx_seq_one_letter_code
_entity_poly.pdbx_strand_id
1 'polypeptide(L)'
;AQKPEILLVDEIIHAIDPYLREQFLEAIIDLLEDNQTTLIMINHTFSEIEKIPERVLIMEKGQFIVDEKSETLGKRLKKVVSESEISEEIPCIFKRELTQLKEYFIYPFDENLKDKFSFDFKDANLNEIIKAFIGGQYVKERNQ
;
A
#
# COMPACT_ATOMS: atom_id res chain seq x y z
N ALA A 1 29.40 -17.56 -9.23
CA ALA A 1 28.37 -16.94 -8.37
C ALA A 1 27.01 -17.49 -8.79
N GLN A 2 26.10 -17.76 -7.84
CA GLN A 2 24.73 -18.15 -8.20
C GLN A 2 23.99 -16.90 -8.71
N LYS A 3 23.24 -17.05 -9.81
CA LYS A 3 22.34 -16.03 -10.37
C LYS A 3 20.91 -16.52 -10.16
N PRO A 4 20.27 -16.19 -9.03
CA PRO A 4 18.92 -16.66 -8.77
C PRO A 4 17.94 -15.99 -9.74
N GLU A 5 16.90 -16.72 -10.13
CA GLU A 5 15.79 -16.16 -10.91
C GLU A 5 14.89 -15.27 -10.03
N ILE A 6 14.84 -15.54 -8.72
CA ILE A 6 14.01 -14.84 -7.75
C ILE A 6 14.82 -14.57 -6.47
N LEU A 7 14.77 -13.33 -5.99
CA LEU A 7 15.23 -12.91 -4.67
C LEU A 7 14.03 -12.55 -3.79
N LEU A 8 13.90 -13.24 -2.65
CA LEU A 8 12.91 -12.93 -1.63
C LEU A 8 13.59 -12.12 -0.51
N VAL A 9 13.06 -10.93 -0.22
CA VAL A 9 13.55 -10.06 0.85
C VAL A 9 12.44 -9.88 1.88
N ASP A 10 12.62 -10.48 3.05
CA ASP A 10 11.67 -10.38 4.15
C ASP A 10 12.14 -9.37 5.19
N GLU A 11 11.62 -8.14 5.09
CA GLU A 11 11.82 -7.02 6.00
C GLU A 11 13.27 -6.59 6.28
N ILE A 12 14.31 -7.27 5.78
CA ILE A 12 15.72 -7.12 6.21
C ILE A 12 16.27 -5.69 6.20
N ILE A 13 15.63 -4.80 5.43
CA ILE A 13 15.98 -3.39 5.30
C ILE A 13 15.79 -2.65 6.63
N HIS A 14 14.92 -3.12 7.52
CA HIS A 14 14.75 -2.53 8.85
C HIS A 14 16.05 -2.52 9.67
N ALA A 15 16.94 -3.48 9.43
CA ALA A 15 18.23 -3.59 10.10
C ALA A 15 19.29 -2.62 9.56
N ILE A 16 19.01 -1.95 8.43
CA ILE A 16 19.89 -0.96 7.81
C ILE A 16 19.57 0.43 8.37
N ASP A 17 20.62 1.24 8.58
CA ASP A 17 20.49 2.64 9.00
C ASP A 17 19.51 3.39 8.07
N PRO A 18 18.49 4.08 8.61
CA PRO A 18 17.51 4.83 7.81
C PRO A 18 18.12 5.76 6.75
N TYR A 19 19.30 6.33 7.00
CA TYR A 19 20.00 7.20 6.06
C TYR A 19 20.59 6.44 4.86
N LEU A 20 20.86 5.14 5.00
CA LEU A 20 21.50 4.30 3.97
C LEU A 20 20.54 3.39 3.22
N ARG A 21 19.30 3.23 3.69
CA ARG A 21 18.33 2.30 3.09
C ARG A 21 18.07 2.56 1.62
N GLU A 22 17.88 3.83 1.25
CA GLU A 22 17.61 4.23 -0.13
C GLU A 22 18.78 3.84 -1.06
N GLN A 23 20.01 4.16 -0.67
CA GLN A 23 21.21 3.82 -1.44
C GLN A 23 21.40 2.30 -1.56
N PHE A 24 21.12 1.57 -0.48
CA PHE A 24 21.18 0.10 -0.49
C PHE A 24 20.14 -0.49 -1.45
N LEU A 25 18.92 0.07 -1.44
CA LEU A 25 17.82 -0.39 -2.28
C LEU A 25 18.09 -0.11 -3.76
N GLU A 26 18.54 1.09 -4.09
CA GLU A 26 18.97 1.44 -5.45
C GLU A 26 20.06 0.49 -5.94
N ALA A 27 21.11 0.26 -5.13
CA ALA A 27 22.20 -0.65 -5.50
C ALA A 27 21.74 -2.10 -5.68
N ILE A 28 20.76 -2.57 -4.88
CA ILE A 28 20.18 -3.90 -5.05
C ILE A 28 19.34 -3.96 -6.32
N ILE A 29 18.51 -2.97 -6.60
CA ILE A 29 17.66 -2.95 -7.79
C ILE A 29 18.52 -3.00 -9.05
N ASP A 30 19.53 -2.13 -9.14
CA ASP A 30 20.47 -2.10 -10.27
C ASP A 30 21.13 -3.48 -10.48
N LEU A 31 21.59 -4.12 -9.40
CA LEU A 31 22.21 -5.44 -9.45
C LEU A 31 21.25 -6.53 -9.93
N LEU A 32 19.98 -6.46 -9.52
CA LEU A 32 18.97 -7.46 -9.89
C LEU A 32 18.48 -7.27 -11.32
N GLU A 33 18.37 -6.02 -11.78
CA GLU A 33 18.09 -5.70 -13.19
C GLU A 33 19.16 -6.27 -14.12
N ASP A 34 20.43 -6.03 -13.81
CA ASP A 34 21.59 -6.56 -14.57
C ASP A 34 21.60 -8.10 -14.64
N ASN A 35 21.07 -8.76 -13.61
CA ASN A 35 21.00 -10.21 -13.53
C ASN A 35 19.67 -10.80 -13.98
N GLN A 36 18.70 -9.97 -14.38
CA GLN A 36 17.33 -10.38 -14.72
C GLN A 36 16.66 -11.17 -13.59
N THR A 37 16.95 -10.81 -12.33
CA THR A 37 16.40 -11.44 -11.14
C THR A 37 15.13 -10.73 -10.70
N THR A 38 14.06 -11.49 -10.45
CA THR A 38 12.82 -10.95 -9.89
C THR A 38 13.00 -10.67 -8.40
N LEU A 39 12.69 -9.45 -7.95
CA LEU A 39 12.68 -9.08 -6.54
C LEU A 39 11.25 -9.17 -5.97
N ILE A 40 11.07 -9.92 -4.90
CA ILE A 40 9.84 -9.88 -4.08
C ILE A 40 10.24 -9.40 -2.69
N MET A 41 9.63 -8.31 -2.26
CA MET A 41 9.94 -7.65 -1.00
C MET A 41 8.71 -7.57 -0.11
N ILE A 42 8.89 -7.97 1.14
CA ILE A 42 7.90 -7.82 2.21
C ILE A 42 8.40 -6.71 3.12
N ASN A 43 7.58 -5.68 3.33
CA ASN A 43 7.93 -4.53 4.14
C ASN A 43 6.74 -4.05 4.97
N HIS A 44 7.04 -3.52 6.16
CA HIS A 44 6.11 -2.77 6.99
C HIS A 44 6.52 -1.29 7.20
N THR A 45 7.55 -0.79 6.51
CA THR A 45 8.03 0.60 6.67
C THR A 45 7.95 1.42 5.38
N PHE A 46 7.80 2.74 5.56
CA PHE A 46 7.16 3.62 4.59
C PHE A 46 8.12 4.42 3.70
N SER A 47 9.30 4.80 4.21
CA SER A 47 10.22 5.70 3.48
C SER A 47 10.82 5.06 2.23
N GLU A 48 10.87 3.73 2.22
CA GLU A 48 11.60 2.95 1.24
C GLU A 48 10.74 2.55 0.03
N ILE A 49 9.41 2.41 0.22
CA ILE A 49 8.54 1.76 -0.76
C ILE A 49 8.09 2.72 -1.88
N GLU A 50 8.10 4.04 -1.70
CA GLU A 50 7.56 4.94 -2.75
C GLU A 50 8.39 5.00 -4.05
N LYS A 51 9.64 4.53 -4.03
CA LYS A 51 10.55 4.63 -5.18
C LYS A 51 10.77 3.31 -5.93
N ILE A 52 10.23 2.20 -5.43
CA ILE A 52 10.77 0.87 -5.73
C ILE A 52 9.82 -0.07 -6.47
N PRO A 53 8.58 -0.31 -6.03
CA PRO A 53 7.79 -1.39 -6.57
C PRO A 53 7.26 -1.01 -7.94
N GLU A 54 7.40 -1.91 -8.92
CA GLU A 54 6.61 -1.85 -10.16
C GLU A 54 5.15 -2.25 -9.91
N ARG A 55 4.93 -3.13 -8.92
CA ARG A 55 3.64 -3.71 -8.56
C ARG A 55 3.51 -3.87 -7.05
N VAL A 56 2.33 -3.59 -6.52
CA VAL A 56 2.00 -3.65 -5.10
C VAL A 56 0.89 -4.68 -4.88
N LEU A 57 1.17 -5.60 -3.97
CA LEU A 57 0.21 -6.55 -3.43
C LEU A 57 -0.10 -6.14 -1.98
N ILE A 58 -1.38 -6.00 -1.64
CA ILE A 58 -1.80 -5.76 -0.25
C ILE A 58 -2.59 -6.99 0.21
N MET A 59 -2.19 -7.53 1.36
CA MET A 59 -2.82 -8.70 1.95
C MET A 59 -3.47 -8.33 3.28
N GLU A 60 -4.72 -8.76 3.49
CA GLU A 60 -5.40 -8.72 4.79
C GLU A 60 -6.00 -10.11 5.08
N LYS A 61 -5.82 -10.62 6.29
CA LYS A 61 -6.37 -11.92 6.74
C LYS A 61 -6.04 -13.09 5.78
N GLY A 62 -4.83 -13.09 5.22
CA GLY A 62 -4.36 -14.13 4.31
C GLY A 62 -4.95 -14.08 2.90
N GLN A 63 -5.63 -12.99 2.52
CA GLN A 63 -6.14 -12.77 1.18
C GLN A 63 -5.56 -11.50 0.56
N PHE A 64 -5.20 -11.55 -0.72
CA PHE A 64 -4.82 -10.37 -1.48
C PHE A 64 -6.06 -9.54 -1.78
N ILE A 65 -6.11 -8.34 -1.22
CA ILE A 65 -7.21 -7.37 -1.39
C ILE A 65 -6.86 -6.31 -2.44
N VAL A 66 -5.58 -6.13 -2.75
CA VAL A 66 -5.08 -5.26 -3.82
C VAL A 66 -3.99 -5.98 -4.58
N ASP A 67 -4.06 -5.87 -5.90
CA ASP A 67 -3.03 -6.36 -6.81
C ASP A 67 -2.94 -5.41 -8.01
N GLU A 68 -2.00 -4.46 -7.95
CA GLU A 68 -1.99 -3.33 -8.87
C GLU A 68 -0.57 -2.87 -9.19
N LYS A 69 -0.35 -2.32 -10.38
CA LYS A 69 0.92 -1.64 -10.67
C LYS A 69 1.01 -0.34 -9.85
N SER A 70 2.21 0.05 -9.44
CA SER A 70 2.38 1.27 -8.64
C SER A 70 1.90 2.53 -9.38
N GLU A 71 2.09 2.58 -10.70
CA GLU A 71 1.62 3.67 -11.57
C GLU A 71 0.08 3.80 -11.64
N THR A 72 -0.65 2.71 -11.45
CA THR A 72 -2.12 2.66 -11.54
C THR A 72 -2.79 2.65 -10.18
N LEU A 73 -2.07 2.27 -9.12
CA LEU A 73 -2.61 2.16 -7.77
C LEU A 73 -3.22 3.48 -7.27
N GLY A 74 -2.53 4.62 -7.41
CA GLY A 74 -3.09 5.92 -6.98
C GLY A 74 -4.34 6.35 -7.76
N LYS A 75 -4.55 5.80 -8.96
CA LYS A 75 -5.76 6.06 -9.77
C LYS A 75 -6.92 5.16 -9.33
N ARG A 76 -6.62 3.90 -9.00
CA ARG A 76 -7.62 2.88 -8.65
C ARG A 76 -7.91 2.77 -7.16
N LEU A 77 -7.08 3.39 -6.33
CA LEU A 77 -7.28 3.44 -4.89
C LEU A 77 -7.51 4.90 -4.50
N LYS A 78 -8.73 5.19 -4.05
CA LYS A 78 -9.13 6.53 -3.59
C LYS A 78 -9.40 6.54 -2.10
N LYS A 79 -9.32 7.71 -1.52
CA LYS A 79 -9.68 8.00 -0.14
C LYS A 79 -10.92 8.89 -0.10
N VAL A 80 -11.89 8.52 0.71
CA VAL A 80 -13.04 9.37 1.07
C VAL A 80 -12.96 9.64 2.57
N VAL A 81 -13.18 10.88 2.95
CA VAL A 81 -13.30 11.28 4.36
C VAL A 81 -14.74 11.71 4.60
N SER A 82 -15.39 11.14 5.60
CA SER A 82 -16.79 11.42 5.92
C SER A 82 -17.02 11.42 7.44
N GLU A 83 -17.93 12.26 7.91
CA GLU A 83 -18.44 12.22 9.30
C GLU A 83 -19.41 11.04 9.51
N SER A 84 -20.07 10.60 8.43
CA SER A 84 -21.05 9.50 8.43
C SER A 84 -20.49 8.22 7.81
N GLU A 85 -21.23 7.12 7.97
CA GLU A 85 -21.01 5.88 7.22
C GLU A 85 -21.23 6.11 5.72
N ILE A 86 -20.41 5.45 4.90
CA ILE A 86 -20.58 5.43 3.45
C ILE A 86 -21.49 4.25 3.05
N SER A 87 -22.06 4.31 1.85
CA SER A 87 -22.88 3.22 1.31
C SER A 87 -22.07 1.92 1.21
N GLU A 88 -22.68 0.79 1.56
CA GLU A 88 -22.11 -0.56 1.36
C GLU A 88 -21.86 -0.89 -0.12
N GLU A 89 -22.50 -0.16 -1.03
CA GLU A 89 -22.25 -0.26 -2.48
C GLU A 89 -20.86 0.28 -2.89
N ILE A 90 -20.23 1.09 -2.04
CA ILE A 90 -18.88 1.61 -2.31
C ILE A 90 -17.87 0.54 -1.89
N PRO A 91 -16.98 0.09 -2.79
CA PRO A 91 -16.04 -1.00 -2.52
C PRO A 91 -14.91 -0.51 -1.60
N CYS A 92 -15.19 -0.49 -0.30
CA CYS A 92 -14.27 -0.08 0.74
C CYS A 92 -13.43 -1.28 1.21
N ILE A 93 -12.13 -1.25 0.93
CA ILE A 93 -11.20 -2.29 1.38
C ILE A 93 -10.67 -2.04 2.78
N PHE A 94 -10.69 -0.79 3.25
CA PHE A 94 -10.19 -0.45 4.58
C PHE A 94 -10.86 0.82 5.12
N LYS A 95 -11.12 0.86 6.43
CA LYS A 95 -11.64 2.04 7.12
C LYS A 95 -10.80 2.40 8.34
N ARG A 96 -10.56 3.70 8.55
CA ARG A 96 -9.89 4.27 9.71
C ARG A 96 -10.84 5.18 10.46
N GLU A 97 -11.05 4.90 11.75
CA GLU A 97 -11.87 5.74 12.61
C GLU A 97 -10.98 6.75 13.35
N LEU A 98 -11.24 8.03 13.13
CA LEU A 98 -10.67 9.16 13.86
C LEU A 98 -11.75 9.73 14.79
N THR A 99 -11.38 10.57 15.75
CA THR A 99 -12.27 11.05 16.83
C THR A 99 -13.60 11.63 16.34
N GLN A 100 -13.61 12.28 15.17
CA GLN A 100 -14.80 12.94 14.59
C GLN A 100 -15.03 12.60 13.12
N LEU A 101 -14.12 11.84 12.50
CA LEU A 101 -14.11 11.58 11.06
C LEU A 101 -13.76 10.13 10.80
N LYS A 102 -14.26 9.61 9.69
CA LYS A 102 -13.92 8.28 9.19
C LYS A 102 -13.27 8.43 7.83
N GLU A 103 -12.17 7.73 7.63
CA GLU A 103 -11.52 7.63 6.33
C GLU A 103 -11.77 6.25 5.74
N TYR A 104 -12.15 6.21 4.48
CA TYR A 104 -12.44 5.00 3.73
C TYR A 104 -11.51 4.92 2.54
N PHE A 105 -10.88 3.77 2.38
CA PHE A 105 -9.98 3.45 1.27
C PHE A 105 -10.74 2.55 0.30
N ILE A 106 -10.91 3.05 -0.92
CA ILE A 106 -11.85 2.53 -1.91
C ILE A 106 -11.06 1.88 -3.03
N TYR A 107 -11.29 0.59 -3.26
CA TYR A 107 -10.65 -0.19 -4.31
C TYR A 107 -11.52 -1.39 -4.72
N PRO A 108 -11.69 -1.66 -6.02
CA PRO A 108 -11.26 -0.82 -7.13
C PRO A 108 -12.16 0.41 -7.25
N PHE A 109 -11.57 1.59 -7.30
CA PHE A 109 -12.27 2.82 -7.64
C PHE A 109 -12.63 2.83 -9.12
N ASP A 110 -13.87 3.21 -9.41
CA ASP A 110 -14.44 3.38 -10.74
C ASP A 110 -15.09 4.77 -10.82
N GLU A 111 -14.93 5.45 -11.96
CA GLU A 111 -15.44 6.82 -12.16
C GLU A 111 -16.97 6.89 -12.01
N ASN A 112 -17.71 5.81 -12.29
CA ASN A 112 -19.17 5.74 -12.08
C ASN A 112 -19.57 5.95 -10.60
N LEU A 113 -18.65 5.76 -9.65
CA LEU A 113 -18.90 6.05 -8.23
C LEU A 113 -19.06 7.56 -7.98
N LYS A 114 -18.39 8.42 -8.73
CA LYS A 114 -18.55 9.89 -8.60
C LYS A 114 -19.92 10.35 -9.06
N ASP A 115 -20.48 9.71 -10.08
CA ASP A 115 -21.82 10.04 -10.59
C ASP A 115 -22.92 9.59 -9.63
N LYS A 116 -22.70 8.46 -8.93
CA LYS A 116 -23.67 7.86 -8.01
C LYS A 116 -23.61 8.44 -6.59
N PHE A 117 -22.42 8.84 -6.13
CA PHE A 117 -22.20 9.26 -4.75
C PHE A 117 -21.53 10.62 -4.68
N SER A 118 -22.14 11.55 -3.95
CA SER A 118 -21.60 12.90 -3.73
C SER A 118 -20.54 12.92 -2.63
N PHE A 119 -19.46 12.14 -2.79
CA PHE A 119 -18.29 12.17 -1.93
C PHE A 119 -17.08 12.79 -2.65
N ASP A 120 -16.18 13.37 -1.86
CA ASP A 120 -14.89 13.86 -2.34
C ASP A 120 -13.87 12.71 -2.39
N PHE A 121 -13.78 12.05 -3.55
CA PHE A 121 -12.84 10.97 -3.80
C PHE A 121 -11.45 11.54 -4.11
N LYS A 122 -10.54 11.44 -3.14
CA LYS A 122 -9.16 11.93 -3.25
C LYS A 122 -8.22 10.83 -3.66
N ASP A 123 -7.21 11.19 -4.43
CA ASP A 123 -6.07 10.32 -4.70
C ASP A 123 -5.36 10.01 -3.39
N ALA A 124 -5.08 8.72 -3.15
CA ALA A 124 -4.25 8.29 -2.04
C ALA A 124 -2.86 7.96 -2.56
N ASN A 125 -1.83 8.57 -1.96
CA ASN A 125 -0.45 8.17 -2.27
C ASN A 125 -0.11 6.83 -1.58
N LEU A 126 0.94 6.17 -2.07
CA LEU A 126 1.33 4.86 -1.57
C LEU A 126 1.65 4.90 -0.06
N ASN A 127 2.28 5.97 0.43
CA ASN A 127 2.50 6.18 1.85
C ASN A 127 1.21 6.18 2.69
N GLU A 128 0.16 6.87 2.26
CA GLU A 128 -1.13 6.92 2.95
C GLU A 128 -1.82 5.56 2.95
N ILE A 129 -1.78 4.87 1.81
CA ILE A 129 -2.35 3.52 1.64
C ILE A 129 -1.69 2.57 2.63
N ILE A 130 -0.35 2.45 2.59
CA ILE A 130 0.38 1.52 3.45
C ILE A 130 0.18 1.90 4.92
N LYS A 131 0.20 3.19 5.28
CA LYS A 131 -0.04 3.64 6.68
C LYS A 131 -1.43 3.23 7.18
N ALA A 132 -2.42 3.25 6.30
CA ALA A 132 -3.75 2.78 6.64
C ALA A 132 -3.75 1.29 6.97
N PHE A 133 -3.09 0.46 6.14
CA PHE A 133 -3.03 -0.98 6.35
C PHE A 133 -2.23 -1.41 7.58
N ILE A 134 -1.08 -0.78 7.81
CA ILE A 134 -0.19 -1.13 8.93
C ILE A 134 -0.69 -0.51 10.25
N GLY A 135 -1.11 0.75 10.21
CA GLY A 135 -1.66 1.44 11.38
C GLY A 135 -3.06 0.98 11.78
N GLY A 136 -3.81 0.37 10.84
CA GLY A 136 -5.15 -0.16 11.07
C GLY A 136 -5.21 -1.34 12.03
N GLN A 137 -4.16 -2.16 12.09
CA GLN A 137 -4.09 -3.26 13.05
C GLN A 137 -3.93 -2.75 14.50
N TYR A 138 -3.23 -1.63 14.71
CA TYR A 138 -3.05 -1.05 16.04
C TYR A 138 -4.35 -0.54 16.69
N VAL A 139 -5.39 -0.24 15.90
CA VAL A 139 -6.68 0.25 16.44
C VAL A 139 -7.66 -0.90 16.71
N LYS A 140 -7.57 -2.02 15.98
CA LYS A 140 -8.44 -3.19 16.23
C LYS A 140 -8.12 -3.89 17.56
N GLU A 141 -6.90 -3.82 18.08
CA GLU A 141 -6.50 -4.49 19.31
C GLU A 141 -6.81 -3.73 20.62
N ARG A 142 -7.34 -2.50 20.56
CA ARG A 142 -7.72 -1.74 21.77
C ARG A 142 -9.19 -1.84 22.16
N ASN A 143 -10.01 -2.53 21.37
CA ASN A 143 -11.44 -2.72 21.62
C ASN A 143 -11.84 -4.20 21.80
N GLN A 144 -10.93 -5.04 22.31
CA GLN A 144 -11.26 -6.36 22.87
C GLN A 144 -10.92 -6.39 24.36
#